data_AF-A0AAP8PN19-F1
#
_entry.id   AF-A0AAP8PN19-F1
#
_cell.length_a   1.000
_cell.length_b   1.000
_cell.length_c   1.000
_cell.angle_alpha   90.00
_cell.angle_beta   90.00
_cell.angle_gamma   90.00
#
_symmetry.space_group_name_H-M   'P 1'
#
loop_
_entity.id
_entity.type
_entity.pdbx_description
1 polymer ?
#
loop_
_entity_poly.entity_id
_entity_poly.type
_entity_poly.pdbx_seq_one_letter_code
_entity_poly.pdbx_strand_id
1 'polypeptide(L)'
;NKIYRQLDPSCLAKNINIEDITEPIKIILVNLEGKMFNHIKNILKNYKELLTINYHKEENNIDITAKNINKFTTLKKIITTDNYIAYGNDINDFELLQHAEEAYYIGEIKNRIYPNNVKIIKNDSCAVANSLKIY
;
A
#
# COMPACT_ATOMS: atom_id res chain seq x y z
N ASN A 1 -10.83 -10.19 10.28
CA ASN A 1 -9.98 -9.34 9.40
C ASN A 1 -8.52 -9.50 9.79
N LYS A 2 -7.61 -9.82 8.87
CA LYS A 2 -6.18 -10.06 9.18
C LYS A 2 -5.46 -8.81 9.71
N ILE A 3 -5.96 -7.63 9.31
CA ILE A 3 -5.38 -6.33 9.67
C ILE A 3 -5.31 -6.11 11.18
N TYR A 4 -6.25 -6.64 11.98
CA TYR A 4 -6.28 -6.43 13.42
C TYR A 4 -5.03 -6.93 14.15
N ARG A 5 -4.37 -7.98 13.65
CA ARG A 5 -3.12 -8.48 14.24
C ARG A 5 -1.90 -7.61 13.89
N GLN A 6 -2.04 -6.72 12.91
CA GLN A 6 -0.95 -5.92 12.34
C GLN A 6 -1.07 -4.43 12.69
N LEU A 7 -2.27 -3.95 13.10
CA LEU A 7 -2.52 -2.54 13.40
C LEU A 7 -1.70 -2.03 14.58
N ASP A 8 -1.69 -2.78 15.68
CA ASP A 8 -1.01 -2.38 16.91
C ASP A 8 -0.41 -3.58 17.66
N PRO A 9 0.54 -4.31 17.04
CA PRO A 9 1.14 -5.50 17.65
C PRO A 9 1.93 -5.18 18.93
N SER A 10 2.34 -3.93 19.10
CA SER A 10 3.09 -3.45 20.28
C SER A 10 2.21 -2.76 21.32
N CYS A 11 0.89 -2.71 21.11
CA CYS A 11 -0.08 -2.08 22.03
C CYS A 11 0.25 -0.62 22.37
N LEU A 12 0.74 0.16 21.40
CA LEU A 12 1.12 1.56 21.55
C LEU A 12 -0.03 2.54 21.21
N ALA A 13 -1.08 2.06 20.55
CA ALA A 13 -2.18 2.91 20.13
C ALA A 13 -2.98 3.43 21.32
N LYS A 14 -3.51 4.65 21.18
CA LYS A 14 -4.41 5.26 22.17
C LYS A 14 -5.73 5.54 21.50
N ASN A 15 -6.82 5.22 22.20
CA ASN A 15 -8.15 5.66 21.82
C ASN A 15 -8.33 7.10 22.32
N ILE A 16 -8.26 8.05 21.40
CA ILE A 16 -8.40 9.49 21.65
C ILE A 16 -9.56 10.04 20.81
N ASN A 17 -10.04 11.23 21.14
CA ASN A 17 -11.10 11.83 20.34
C ASN A 17 -10.56 12.22 18.96
N ILE A 18 -11.44 12.27 17.97
CA ILE A 18 -11.03 12.60 16.59
C ILE A 18 -10.52 14.04 16.50
N GLU A 19 -11.02 14.93 17.35
CA GLU A 19 -10.60 16.32 17.46
C GLU A 19 -9.17 16.46 18.01
N ASP A 20 -8.68 15.45 18.75
CA ASP A 20 -7.32 15.40 19.27
C ASP A 20 -6.30 14.96 18.20
N ILE A 21 -6.77 14.53 17.02
CA ILE A 21 -5.93 14.12 15.88
C ILE A 21 -5.75 15.31 14.93
N THR A 22 -4.66 16.05 15.10
CA THR A 22 -4.43 17.30 14.35
C THR A 22 -3.74 17.11 13.00
N GLU A 23 -2.87 16.10 12.86
CA GLU A 23 -2.05 15.88 11.66
C GLU A 23 -1.96 14.38 11.27
N PRO A 24 -3.08 13.75 10.87
CA PRO A 24 -3.06 12.34 10.51
C PRO A 24 -2.31 12.12 9.19
N ILE A 25 -1.34 11.20 9.20
CA ILE A 25 -0.57 10.82 7.99
C ILE A 25 -1.35 9.79 7.14
N LYS A 26 -2.10 8.90 7.79
CA LYS A 26 -2.93 7.86 7.16
C LYS A 26 -4.16 7.59 8.00
N ILE A 27 -5.28 7.34 7.36
CA ILE A 27 -6.52 6.86 7.99
C ILE A 27 -6.86 5.49 7.38
N ILE A 28 -7.21 4.53 8.22
CA ILE A 28 -7.70 3.21 7.79
C ILE A 28 -9.07 2.99 8.42
N LEU A 29 -10.09 2.88 7.58
CA LEU A 29 -11.42 2.45 8.01
C LEU A 29 -11.49 0.94 7.85
N VAL A 30 -11.69 0.23 8.96
CA VAL A 30 -11.70 -1.24 8.98
C VAL A 30 -13.11 -1.80 9.17
N ASN A 31 -13.33 -3.01 8.69
CA ASN A 31 -14.56 -3.78 8.93
C ASN A 31 -15.84 -3.09 8.44
N LEU A 32 -15.74 -2.41 7.30
CA LEU A 32 -16.87 -1.78 6.65
C LEU A 32 -17.67 -2.83 5.86
N GLU A 33 -18.68 -3.42 6.48
CA GLU A 33 -19.46 -4.49 5.88
C GLU A 33 -20.63 -3.97 5.00
N GLY A 34 -20.98 -4.76 3.98
CA GLY A 34 -22.20 -4.59 3.19
C GLY A 34 -22.42 -3.18 2.65
N LYS A 35 -23.57 -2.59 3.00
CA LYS A 35 -24.02 -1.28 2.52
C LYS A 35 -23.13 -0.13 3.01
N MET A 36 -22.51 -0.27 4.18
CA MET A 36 -21.68 0.78 4.79
C MET A 36 -20.45 1.07 3.91
N PHE A 37 -19.78 0.03 3.41
CA PHE A 37 -18.65 0.17 2.50
C PHE A 37 -19.01 1.02 1.27
N ASN A 38 -20.14 0.69 0.64
CA ASN A 38 -20.58 1.37 -0.58
C ASN A 38 -21.02 2.81 -0.30
N HIS A 39 -21.65 3.04 0.85
CA HIS A 39 -22.04 4.37 1.30
C HIS A 39 -20.80 5.27 1.50
N ILE A 40 -19.83 4.82 2.30
CA ILE A 40 -18.58 5.56 2.56
C ILE A 40 -17.79 5.76 1.26
N LYS A 41 -17.67 4.72 0.42
CA LYS A 41 -17.03 4.83 -0.89
C LYS A 41 -17.66 5.92 -1.77
N ASN A 42 -18.99 6.06 -1.74
CA ASN A 42 -19.66 7.10 -2.51
C ASN A 42 -19.40 8.51 -1.97
N ILE A 43 -19.34 8.68 -0.64
CA ILE A 43 -18.96 9.97 -0.02
C ILE A 43 -17.51 10.32 -0.40
N LEU A 44 -16.60 9.37 -0.24
CA LEU A 44 -15.17 9.55 -0.46
C LEU A 44 -14.81 9.88 -1.92
N LYS A 45 -15.67 9.53 -2.90
CA LYS A 45 -15.47 9.92 -4.31
C LYS A 45 -15.36 11.43 -4.48
N ASN A 46 -16.05 12.22 -3.66
CA ASN A 46 -16.03 13.69 -3.75
C ASN A 46 -14.69 14.29 -3.32
N TYR A 47 -13.82 13.50 -2.68
CA TYR A 47 -12.52 13.94 -2.16
C TYR A 47 -11.33 13.39 -2.95
N LYS A 48 -11.57 12.71 -4.07
CA LYS A 48 -10.51 12.10 -4.90
C LYS A 48 -9.48 13.12 -5.42
N GLU A 49 -9.89 14.38 -5.57
CA GLU A 49 -8.97 15.44 -5.99
C GLU A 49 -8.06 15.96 -4.87
N LEU A 50 -8.30 15.56 -3.62
CA LEU A 50 -7.56 16.00 -2.44
C LEU A 50 -6.84 14.84 -1.72
N LEU A 51 -7.31 13.60 -1.94
CA LEU A 51 -6.88 12.41 -1.21
C LEU A 51 -6.58 11.26 -2.16
N THR A 52 -5.61 10.42 -1.80
CA THR A 52 -5.44 9.09 -2.38
C THR A 52 -6.27 8.11 -1.56
N ILE A 53 -7.12 7.32 -2.22
CA ILE A 53 -8.09 6.44 -1.54
C ILE A 53 -8.03 5.03 -2.15
N ASN A 54 -7.59 4.06 -1.34
CA ASN A 54 -7.47 2.66 -1.75
C ASN A 54 -8.60 1.83 -1.12
N TYR A 55 -9.32 1.09 -1.97
CA TYR A 55 -10.47 0.28 -1.57
C TYR A 55 -10.11 -1.19 -1.52
N HIS A 56 -9.93 -1.74 -0.33
CA HIS A 56 -9.61 -3.16 -0.11
C HIS A 56 -10.89 -3.95 0.13
N LYS A 57 -11.66 -4.20 -0.95
CA LYS A 57 -13.01 -4.77 -0.82
C LYS A 57 -13.02 -6.16 -0.21
N GLU A 58 -12.05 -7.00 -0.54
CA GLU A 58 -11.93 -8.36 0.02
C GLU A 58 -11.69 -8.34 1.54
N GLU A 59 -11.05 -7.29 2.03
CA GLU A 59 -10.75 -7.12 3.46
C GLU A 59 -11.76 -6.20 4.16
N ASN A 60 -12.74 -5.65 3.45
CA ASN A 60 -13.67 -4.64 3.94
C ASN A 60 -12.96 -3.42 4.58
N ASN A 61 -11.83 -3.01 4.01
CA ASN A 61 -11.03 -1.88 4.49
C ASN A 61 -10.97 -0.75 3.45
N ILE A 62 -10.81 0.48 3.92
CA ILE A 62 -10.53 1.65 3.07
C ILE A 62 -9.34 2.40 3.66
N ASP A 63 -8.31 2.60 2.85
CA ASP A 63 -7.14 3.39 3.22
C ASP A 63 -7.24 4.78 2.60
N ILE A 64 -6.90 5.80 3.37
CA ILE A 64 -6.94 7.21 2.95
C ILE A 64 -5.60 7.84 3.31
N THR A 65 -4.96 8.48 2.34
CA THR A 65 -3.72 9.25 2.51
C THR A 65 -3.83 10.59 1.79
N ALA A 66 -2.90 11.50 2.08
CA ALA A 66 -2.73 12.72 1.30
C ALA A 66 -2.49 12.39 -0.19
N LYS A 67 -3.01 13.24 -1.08
CA LYS A 67 -2.87 13.06 -2.52
C LYS A 67 -1.39 12.95 -2.92
N ASN A 68 -1.13 12.06 -3.88
CA ASN A 68 0.21 11.82 -4.46
C ASN A 68 1.27 11.36 -3.46
N ILE A 69 0.88 10.90 -2.26
CA ILE A 69 1.80 10.24 -1.32
C ILE A 69 1.73 8.73 -1.53
N ASN A 70 2.79 8.14 -2.07
CA ASN A 70 3.00 6.70 -2.18
C ASN A 70 4.50 6.35 -2.07
N LYS A 71 4.84 5.06 -2.15
CA LYS A 71 6.22 4.59 -2.02
C LYS A 71 7.14 5.16 -3.11
N PHE A 72 6.66 5.27 -4.34
CA PHE A 72 7.41 5.81 -5.48
C PHE A 72 7.70 7.31 -5.31
N THR A 73 6.68 8.12 -5.04
CA THR A 73 6.88 9.57 -4.85
C THR A 73 7.75 9.88 -3.64
N THR A 74 7.67 9.05 -2.60
CA THR A 74 8.57 9.14 -1.42
C THR A 74 10.01 8.82 -1.81
N LEU A 75 10.26 7.74 -2.54
CA LEU A 75 11.59 7.38 -3.02
C LEU A 75 12.22 8.51 -3.85
N LYS A 76 11.47 9.05 -4.82
CA LYS A 76 11.91 10.17 -5.68
C LYS A 76 12.28 11.41 -4.87
N LYS A 77 11.58 11.68 -3.77
CA LYS A 77 11.85 12.81 -2.88
C LYS A 77 13.12 12.62 -2.03
N ILE A 78 13.41 11.38 -1.60
CA ILE A 78 14.50 11.10 -0.65
C ILE A 78 15.81 10.78 -1.37
N ILE A 79 15.78 9.84 -2.31
CA ILE A 79 17.01 9.26 -2.90
C ILE A 79 17.37 9.98 -4.20
N THR A 80 16.43 10.69 -4.83
CA THR A 80 16.62 11.49 -6.08
C THR A 80 17.18 10.72 -7.28
N THR A 81 17.42 9.41 -7.17
CA THR A 81 17.82 8.52 -8.26
C THR A 81 16.63 8.15 -9.13
N ASP A 82 16.88 7.94 -10.42
CA ASP A 82 15.96 7.30 -11.36
C ASP A 82 16.17 5.78 -11.43
N ASN A 83 17.34 5.30 -11.04
CA ASN A 83 17.72 3.89 -11.14
C ASN A 83 17.64 3.24 -9.76
N TYR A 84 16.79 2.24 -9.64
CA TYR A 84 16.64 1.44 -8.43
C TYR A 84 16.04 0.07 -8.76
N ILE A 85 16.35 -0.89 -7.89
CA ILE A 85 15.73 -2.22 -7.87
C ILE A 85 14.61 -2.20 -6.84
N ALA A 86 13.43 -2.69 -7.21
CA ALA A 86 12.26 -2.71 -6.33
C ALA A 86 11.75 -4.12 -6.07
N TYR A 87 11.31 -4.32 -4.83
CA TYR A 87 10.63 -5.52 -4.38
C TYR A 87 9.28 -5.12 -3.81
N GLY A 88 8.22 -5.82 -4.23
CA GLY A 88 6.87 -5.53 -3.79
C GLY A 88 6.01 -6.79 -3.76
N ASN A 89 4.93 -6.75 -3.00
CA ASN A 89 4.04 -7.90 -2.81
C ASN A 89 2.56 -7.50 -2.82
N ASP A 90 2.24 -6.22 -2.95
CA ASP A 90 0.87 -5.74 -2.99
C ASP A 90 0.66 -4.58 -3.98
N ILE A 91 -0.56 -4.02 -3.96
CA ILE A 91 -0.96 -2.91 -4.85
C ILE A 91 -0.29 -1.58 -4.46
N ASN A 92 0.10 -1.39 -3.21
CA ASN A 92 0.79 -0.17 -2.76
C ASN A 92 2.22 -0.09 -3.32
N ASP A 93 2.74 -1.21 -3.83
CA ASP A 93 4.01 -1.30 -4.53
C ASP A 93 3.91 -1.06 -6.04
N PHE A 94 2.70 -0.96 -6.60
CA PHE A 94 2.52 -0.96 -8.06
C PHE A 94 3.34 0.12 -8.76
N GLU A 95 3.21 1.38 -8.35
CA GLU A 95 3.97 2.48 -8.96
C GLU A 95 5.48 2.36 -8.71
N LEU A 96 5.86 1.86 -7.53
CA LEU A 96 7.27 1.63 -7.19
C LEU A 96 7.89 0.59 -8.13
N LEU A 97 7.18 -0.51 -8.38
CA LEU A 97 7.60 -1.57 -9.29
C LEU A 97 7.57 -1.13 -10.75
N GLN A 98 6.59 -0.33 -11.15
CA GLN A 98 6.42 0.16 -12.52
C GLN A 98 7.62 1.00 -12.99
N HIS A 99 8.17 1.81 -12.09
CA HIS A 99 9.25 2.75 -12.39
C HIS A 99 10.65 2.23 -12.04
N ALA A 100 10.75 1.02 -11.48
CA ALA A 100 12.05 0.43 -11.16
C ALA A 100 12.78 -0.01 -12.44
N GLU A 101 14.10 0.10 -12.43
CA GLU A 101 14.96 -0.47 -13.48
C GLU A 101 14.78 -1.99 -13.53
N GLU A 102 14.72 -2.60 -12.35
CA GLU A 102 14.45 -4.02 -12.15
C GLU A 102 13.44 -4.20 -11.04
N ALA A 103 12.39 -4.98 -11.31
CA ALA A 103 11.25 -5.10 -10.43
C ALA A 103 10.94 -6.57 -10.12
N TYR A 104 10.70 -6.86 -8.84
CA TYR A 104 10.40 -8.20 -8.36
C TYR A 104 9.09 -8.23 -7.57
N TYR A 105 8.17 -9.10 -7.99
CA TYR A 105 6.95 -9.37 -7.24
C TYR A 105 7.15 -10.61 -6.35
N ILE A 106 6.95 -10.44 -5.06
CA ILE A 106 7.13 -11.51 -4.07
C ILE A 106 5.80 -12.25 -3.87
N GLY A 107 5.80 -13.55 -4.21
CA GLY A 107 4.66 -14.44 -4.05
C GLY A 107 3.94 -14.72 -5.37
N GLU A 108 2.61 -14.70 -5.35
CA GLU A 108 1.77 -15.06 -6.51
C GLU A 108 0.89 -13.88 -6.92
N ILE A 109 0.77 -13.65 -8.23
CA ILE A 109 -0.16 -12.67 -8.77
C ILE A 109 -1.55 -13.30 -8.84
N LYS A 110 -2.40 -13.01 -7.86
CA LYS A 110 -3.80 -13.48 -7.84
C LYS A 110 -4.70 -12.36 -8.35
N ASN A 111 -5.23 -12.52 -9.56
CA ASN A 111 -6.27 -11.65 -10.15
C ASN A 111 -5.97 -10.14 -10.15
N ARG A 112 -4.69 -9.75 -10.18
CA ARG A 112 -4.26 -8.34 -10.20
C ARG A 112 -3.39 -8.08 -11.43
N ILE A 113 -3.58 -6.91 -12.02
CA ILE A 113 -2.71 -6.41 -13.09
C ILE A 113 -1.47 -5.83 -12.42
N TYR A 114 -0.29 -6.33 -12.79
CA TYR A 114 1.00 -5.78 -12.39
C TYR A 114 1.75 -5.29 -13.62
N PRO A 115 2.77 -4.43 -13.45
CA PRO A 115 3.58 -3.97 -14.58
C PRO A 115 4.24 -5.15 -15.31
N ASN A 116 4.33 -5.05 -16.64
CA ASN A 116 4.83 -6.15 -17.48
C ASN A 116 6.33 -6.47 -17.25
N ASN A 117 7.09 -5.55 -16.66
CA ASN A 117 8.52 -5.67 -16.40
C ASN A 117 8.84 -6.39 -15.08
N VAL A 118 7.86 -6.94 -14.37
CA VAL A 118 8.06 -7.51 -13.04
C VAL A 118 8.38 -9.01 -13.10
N LYS A 119 9.50 -9.41 -12.49
CA LYS A 119 9.89 -10.81 -12.28
C LYS A 119 9.21 -11.36 -11.02
N ILE A 120 8.53 -12.49 -11.13
CA ILE A 120 7.87 -13.11 -9.96
C ILE A 120 8.88 -14.02 -9.24
N ILE A 121 9.03 -13.82 -7.93
CA ILE A 121 9.88 -14.64 -7.06
C ILE A 121 9.08 -15.20 -5.90
N LYS A 122 9.56 -16.29 -5.30
CA LYS A 122 8.90 -16.92 -4.16
C LYS A 122 8.93 -16.01 -2.93
N ASN A 123 7.93 -16.15 -2.07
CA ASN A 123 7.86 -15.46 -0.78
C ASN A 123 8.74 -16.14 0.28
N ASP A 124 10.04 -16.16 0.02
CA ASP A 124 11.04 -16.65 0.96
C ASP A 124 12.34 -15.84 0.85
N SER A 125 13.12 -15.83 1.94
CA SER A 125 14.33 -15.03 2.05
C SER A 125 15.43 -15.48 1.06
N CYS A 126 15.48 -16.76 0.70
CA CYS A 126 16.45 -17.29 -0.25
C CYS A 126 16.19 -16.74 -1.66
N ALA A 127 14.93 -16.64 -2.08
CA ALA A 127 14.54 -16.09 -3.37
C ALA A 127 14.93 -14.61 -3.49
N VAL A 128 14.66 -13.81 -2.45
CA VAL A 128 15.08 -12.41 -2.39
C VAL A 128 16.61 -12.31 -2.43
N ALA A 129 17.32 -13.07 -1.60
CA ALA A 129 18.79 -13.06 -1.57
C ALA A 129 19.42 -13.46 -2.92
N ASN A 130 18.86 -14.46 -3.60
CA ASN A 130 19.38 -14.89 -4.90
C ASN A 130 19.14 -13.87 -6.00
N SER A 131 18.05 -13.11 -5.95
CA SER A 131 17.81 -12.02 -6.91
C SER A 131 18.80 -10.86 -6.77
N LEU A 132 19.34 -10.64 -5.57
CA LEU A 132 20.34 -9.60 -5.31
C LEU A 132 21.75 -9.97 -5.81
N LYS A 133 22.11 -11.26 -5.80
CA LYS A 133 23.44 -11.75 -6.22
C LYS A 133 23.79 -11.53 -7.70
N ILE A 134 22.86 -10.98 -8.47
CA ILE A 134 23.03 -10.65 -9.89
C ILE A 134 23.71 -9.27 -10.05
N TYR A 135 23.88 -8.53 -8.96
CA TYR A 135 24.48 -7.19 -8.88
C TYR A 135 25.57 -7.14 -7.81
#